data_AF-B7PLT6-F1
#
_entry.id   AF-B7PLT6-F1
#
_cell.length_a   1.000
_cell.length_b   1.000
_cell.length_c   1.000
_cell.angle_alpha   90.00
_cell.angle_beta   90.00
_cell.angle_gamma   90.00
#
_symmetry.space_group_name_H-M   'P 1'
#
loop_
_entity.id
_entity.type
_entity.pdbx_description
1 polymer ?
#
loop_
_entity_poly.entity_id
_entity_poly.type
_entity_poly.pdbx_seq_one_letter_code
_entity_poly.pdbx_strand_id
1 'polypeptide(L)'
;MSTFARLCCVLLIPKNVRRRLDFTVALLRVLWMDAFRVILCTLAYFACLFVKVPLLEQVIDSCDDTERIVSAFLFLVASGAECLLSAYQNELSGICGCRLRAVLQGAIFKKMTLLSPSARAAISTGQVLSILGVDCYQLAMSIFNFPYPVCGLLCMPIMLYLLASRVGAATPLCCAGYLLFVFLLPIPISRMQNFLWFRQMRARDERLKQTSDLLSSVRLVKMYAWEDAYKDKLLRARDVEMKPLFWVNVLDGLIDSIYSASSSVTSLSLRRIVEFCTEEEKEEDQVRSEDMMLKHKGEVLLSNCDFTWTKPTADKGGVGLDDVSLHVKPGSLVGVVGFVGSGKSSLLAGILGDMHVTKGSVTCAGRIAYVPQIANVHNMSVQCNILYGKRMHPKNYSRVLGACQLHQDVNTFPAGDLTEVGEKVFMCRVLGSILMAVAMRRLSGSLHRDMLSHVLSSPVPFFGSTPRGRIVNRFSVDLDHIDSRMYLSGKQFIQNCFLAVARVIVIGSQSPFVLAVAVVCIVGLVALIVRCIKAES
;
A
#
# COMPACT_ATOMS: atom_id res chain seq x y z
N MET A 1 6.65 5.93 -11.59
CA MET A 1 7.62 5.45 -12.61
C MET A 1 7.00 5.24 -14.00
N SER A 2 5.75 4.80 -14.14
CA SER A 2 5.09 4.61 -15.46
C SER A 2 4.97 5.90 -16.28
N THR A 3 4.79 7.06 -15.64
CA THR A 3 4.80 8.40 -16.28
C THR A 3 6.20 8.84 -16.72
N PHE A 4 7.26 8.47 -16.01
CA PHE A 4 8.64 8.79 -16.37
C PHE A 4 9.07 8.04 -17.63
N ALA A 5 8.65 6.78 -17.76
CA ALA A 5 8.85 6.01 -18.98
C ALA A 5 8.01 6.51 -20.17
N ARG A 6 6.77 6.98 -19.92
CA ARG A 6 5.94 7.67 -20.93
C ARG A 6 6.58 8.98 -21.41
N LEU A 7 7.20 9.75 -20.50
CA LEU A 7 7.93 10.99 -20.82
C LEU A 7 9.19 10.70 -21.66
N CYS A 8 9.99 9.72 -21.25
CA CYS A 8 11.15 9.26 -22.01
C CYS A 8 10.76 8.70 -23.38
N CYS A 9 9.60 8.08 -23.53
CA CYS A 9 9.13 7.52 -24.80
C CYS A 9 8.69 8.58 -25.82
N VAL A 10 8.06 9.67 -25.39
CA VAL A 10 7.81 10.84 -26.27
C VAL A 10 9.13 11.44 -26.77
N LEU A 11 10.20 11.29 -25.99
CA LEU A 11 11.56 11.70 -26.34
C LEU A 11 12.33 10.68 -27.21
N LEU A 12 11.79 9.49 -27.53
CA LEU A 12 12.51 8.36 -28.14
C LEU A 12 12.02 7.94 -29.57
N ILE A 13 11.59 8.86 -30.44
CA ILE A 13 11.36 8.57 -31.88
C ILE A 13 12.62 8.88 -32.73
N PRO A 14 13.15 8.02 -33.61
CA PRO A 14 14.56 8.09 -34.04
C PRO A 14 14.90 9.05 -35.21
N LYS A 15 14.52 10.33 -35.19
CA LYS A 15 14.81 11.22 -36.35
C LYS A 15 15.57 12.53 -36.15
N ASN A 16 15.89 13.01 -34.93
CA ASN A 16 16.85 14.12 -34.71
C ASN A 16 17.13 14.37 -33.20
N VAL A 17 18.21 13.80 -32.66
CA VAL A 17 18.54 13.85 -31.22
C VAL A 17 18.87 15.26 -30.73
N ARG A 18 19.57 16.07 -31.53
CA ARG A 18 20.05 17.41 -31.14
C ARG A 18 18.91 18.41 -30.89
N ARG A 19 17.96 18.50 -31.83
CA ARG A 19 16.77 19.37 -31.70
C ARG A 19 15.88 19.01 -30.51
N ARG A 20 15.90 17.76 -30.04
CA ARG A 20 15.18 17.35 -28.82
C ARG A 20 15.84 17.85 -27.57
N LEU A 21 17.16 17.67 -27.50
CA LEU A 21 17.95 18.17 -26.38
C LEU A 21 17.73 19.68 -26.23
N ASP A 22 17.78 20.41 -27.35
CA ASP A 22 17.55 21.86 -27.38
C ASP A 22 16.14 22.22 -26.88
N PHE A 23 15.10 21.48 -27.29
CA PHE A 23 13.73 21.71 -26.81
C PHE A 23 13.58 21.41 -25.31
N THR A 24 14.13 20.29 -24.84
CA THR A 24 14.08 19.95 -23.40
C THR A 24 14.86 20.93 -22.55
N VAL A 25 16.02 21.39 -23.03
CA VAL A 25 16.84 22.40 -22.35
C VAL A 25 16.13 23.74 -22.34
N ALA A 26 15.49 24.15 -23.45
CA ALA A 26 14.69 25.37 -23.49
C ALA A 26 13.51 25.30 -22.52
N LEU A 27 12.79 24.17 -22.48
CA LEU A 27 11.68 23.96 -21.56
C LEU A 27 12.14 23.99 -20.10
N LEU A 28 13.27 23.35 -19.79
CA LEU A 28 13.86 23.36 -18.46
C LEU A 28 14.28 24.78 -18.06
N ARG A 29 14.90 25.56 -18.97
CA ARG A 29 15.24 26.97 -18.71
C ARG A 29 14.04 27.86 -18.46
N VAL A 30 12.87 27.55 -19.02
CA VAL A 30 11.65 28.32 -18.74
C VAL A 30 11.08 27.95 -17.37
N LEU A 31 11.13 26.67 -16.98
CA LEU A 31 10.49 26.16 -15.77
C LEU A 31 11.43 25.99 -14.57
N TRP A 32 12.71 26.35 -14.70
CA TRP A 32 13.72 26.01 -13.68
C TRP A 32 13.42 26.62 -12.32
N MET A 33 12.92 27.87 -12.26
CA MET A 33 12.59 28.52 -10.99
C MET A 33 11.42 27.83 -10.30
N ASP A 34 10.39 27.42 -11.06
CA ASP A 34 9.24 26.72 -10.50
C ASP A 34 9.65 25.31 -10.03
N ALA A 35 10.44 24.59 -10.82
CA ALA A 35 10.99 23.29 -10.45
C ALA A 35 11.87 23.37 -9.20
N PHE A 36 12.73 24.39 -9.10
CA PHE A 36 13.58 24.62 -7.93
C PHE A 36 12.75 24.88 -6.67
N ARG A 37 11.72 25.74 -6.73
CA ARG A 37 10.83 26.01 -5.60
C ARG A 37 10.09 24.76 -5.14
N VAL A 38 9.60 23.94 -6.08
CA VAL A 38 8.93 22.67 -5.76
C VAL A 38 9.89 21.70 -5.06
N ILE A 39 11.11 21.53 -5.58
CA ILE A 39 12.11 20.64 -4.98
C ILE A 39 12.50 21.12 -3.58
N LEU A 40 12.75 22.42 -3.41
CA LEU A 40 13.12 23.01 -2.12
C LEU A 40 12.01 22.80 -1.07
N CYS A 41 10.75 23.04 -1.44
CA CYS A 41 9.60 22.81 -0.56
C CYS A 41 9.44 21.32 -0.21
N THR A 42 9.67 20.43 -1.19
CA THR A 42 9.63 18.97 -0.96
C THR A 42 10.74 18.52 0.00
N LEU A 43 11.95 19.09 -0.10
CA LEU A 43 13.04 18.82 0.84
C LEU A 43 12.71 19.34 2.25
N ALA A 44 12.11 20.53 2.36
CA ALA A 44 11.66 21.07 3.65
C ALA A 44 10.57 20.18 4.29
N TYR A 45 9.65 19.64 3.49
CA TYR A 45 8.67 18.64 3.94
C TYR A 45 9.36 17.39 4.52
N PHE A 46 10.36 16.83 3.83
CA PHE A 46 11.13 15.68 4.34
C PHE A 46 11.93 16.04 5.61
N ALA A 47 12.47 17.25 5.71
CA ALA A 47 13.15 17.71 6.92
C ALA A 47 12.21 17.75 8.13
N CYS A 48 10.98 18.26 7.97
CA CYS A 48 9.97 18.23 9.04
C CYS A 48 9.62 16.80 9.46
N LEU A 49 9.51 15.85 8.52
CA LEU A 49 9.30 14.44 8.84
C LEU A 49 10.44 13.86 9.68
N PHE A 50 11.70 14.19 9.37
CA PHE A 50 12.84 13.71 10.14
C PHE A 50 12.93 14.27 11.55
N VAL A 51 12.57 15.55 11.74
CA VAL A 51 12.57 16.21 13.05
C VAL A 51 11.51 15.60 13.98
N LYS A 52 10.38 15.10 13.44
CA LYS A 52 9.32 14.49 14.25
C LYS A 52 9.74 13.22 14.97
N VAL A 53 10.63 12.42 14.38
CA VAL A 53 11.04 11.13 14.96
C VAL A 53 11.69 11.29 16.35
N PRO A 54 12.77 12.09 16.51
CA PRO A 54 13.38 12.29 17.83
C PRO A 54 12.48 13.07 18.79
N LEU A 55 11.62 13.97 18.31
CA LEU A 55 10.64 14.65 19.17
C LEU A 55 9.63 13.66 19.77
N LEU A 56 9.19 12.68 18.98
CA LEU A 56 8.27 11.65 19.47
C LEU A 56 8.96 10.73 20.48
N GLU A 57 10.22 10.38 20.26
CA GLU A 57 11.05 9.62 21.21
C GLU A 57 11.16 10.36 22.55
N GLN A 58 11.48 11.66 22.53
CA GLN A 58 11.52 12.48 23.74
C GLN A 58 10.17 12.55 24.47
N VAL A 59 9.05 12.60 23.73
CA VAL A 59 7.71 12.58 24.35
C VAL A 59 7.44 11.25 25.07
N ILE A 60 8.02 10.14 24.59
CA ILE A 60 7.84 8.80 25.18
C ILE A 60 8.79 8.59 26.36
N ASP A 61 10.06 8.97 26.24
CA ASP A 61 11.11 8.63 27.20
C ASP A 61 11.32 9.67 28.32
N SER A 62 10.80 10.88 28.18
CA SER A 62 10.99 11.93 29.20
C SER A 62 10.19 11.64 30.48
N CYS A 63 10.92 11.49 31.59
CA CYS A 63 10.33 11.42 32.94
C CYS A 63 9.90 12.80 33.47
N ASP A 64 10.51 13.89 32.99
CA ASP A 64 10.18 15.25 33.40
C ASP A 64 8.97 15.80 32.63
N ASP A 65 7.91 16.15 33.37
CA ASP A 65 6.66 16.63 32.78
C ASP A 65 6.83 17.91 31.95
N THR A 66 7.77 18.79 32.30
CA THR A 66 8.07 20.03 31.57
C THR A 66 8.70 19.75 30.21
N GLU A 67 9.70 18.87 30.14
CA GLU A 67 10.34 18.46 28.89
C GLU A 67 9.36 17.70 27.99
N ARG A 68 8.49 16.88 28.58
CA ARG A 68 7.43 16.18 27.85
C ARG A 68 6.43 17.14 27.21
N ILE A 69 6.04 18.21 27.92
CA ILE A 69 5.12 19.22 27.39
C ILE A 69 5.78 20.02 26.26
N VAL A 70 7.05 20.42 26.42
CA VAL A 70 7.79 21.18 25.40
C VAL A 70 7.99 20.35 24.13
N SER A 71 8.41 19.09 24.26
CA SER A 71 8.59 18.17 23.14
C SER A 71 7.27 17.85 22.43
N ALA A 72 6.17 17.67 23.18
CA ALA A 72 4.83 17.49 22.62
C ALA A 72 4.35 18.73 21.84
N PHE A 73 4.61 19.94 22.36
CA PHE A 73 4.31 21.18 21.67
C PHE A 73 5.13 21.33 20.37
N LEU A 74 6.44 21.06 20.43
CA LEU A 74 7.31 21.07 19.24
C LEU A 74 6.87 20.03 18.21
N PHE A 75 6.42 18.85 18.64
CA PHE A 75 5.87 17.83 17.76
C PHE A 75 4.59 18.30 17.05
N LEU A 76 3.71 19.01 17.76
CA LEU A 76 2.50 19.61 17.19
C LEU A 76 2.86 20.69 16.16
N VAL A 77 3.81 21.58 16.49
CA VAL A 77 4.29 22.63 15.57
C VAL A 77 4.92 22.01 14.32
N ALA A 78 5.77 21.00 14.48
CA ALA A 78 6.37 20.27 13.36
C ALA A 78 5.30 19.58 12.49
N SER A 79 4.21 19.10 13.10
CA SER A 79 3.08 18.51 12.38
C SER A 79 2.24 19.52 11.63
N GLY A 80 1.98 20.69 12.21
CA GLY A 80 1.34 21.80 11.50
C GLY A 80 2.19 22.30 10.33
N ALA A 81 3.49 22.46 10.55
CA ALA A 81 4.44 22.88 9.50
C ALA A 81 4.50 21.87 8.35
N GLU A 82 4.57 20.58 8.65
CA GLU A 82 4.53 19.51 7.64
C GLU A 82 3.24 19.53 6.81
N CYS A 83 2.08 19.70 7.45
CA CYS A 83 0.81 19.82 6.75
C CYS A 83 0.76 21.05 5.82
N LEU A 84 1.23 22.21 6.31
CA LEU A 84 1.29 23.45 5.51
C LEU A 84 2.26 23.34 4.34
N LEU A 85 3.45 22.77 4.57
CA LEU A 85 4.44 22.50 3.52
C LEU A 85 3.89 21.56 2.46
N SER A 86 3.18 20.50 2.86
CA SER A 86 2.53 19.57 1.93
C SER A 86 1.44 20.26 1.09
N ALA A 87 0.62 21.11 1.71
CA ALA A 87 -0.38 21.90 1.00
C ALA A 87 0.27 22.87 -0.01
N TYR A 88 1.29 23.61 0.43
CA TYR A 88 2.02 24.55 -0.40
C TYR A 88 2.76 23.87 -1.56
N GLN A 89 3.39 22.71 -1.30
CA GLN A 89 4.04 21.89 -2.33
C GLN A 89 3.04 21.48 -3.42
N ASN A 90 1.82 21.06 -3.04
CA ASN A 90 0.77 20.68 -3.99
C ASN A 90 0.34 21.86 -4.84
N GLU A 91 0.17 23.04 -4.25
CA GLU A 91 -0.19 24.27 -4.98
C GLU A 91 0.91 24.66 -5.99
N LEU A 92 2.17 24.73 -5.55
CA LEU A 92 3.32 25.03 -6.42
C LEU A 92 3.44 24.03 -7.58
N SER A 93 3.27 22.74 -7.29
CA SER A 93 3.30 21.68 -8.31
C SER A 93 2.16 21.86 -9.31
N GLY A 94 0.98 22.28 -8.84
CA GLY A 94 -0.16 22.61 -9.69
C GLY A 94 0.09 23.80 -10.61
N ILE A 95 0.64 24.90 -10.07
CA ILE A 95 0.99 26.09 -10.86
C ILE A 95 2.05 25.74 -11.92
N CYS A 96 3.10 25.01 -11.54
CA CYS A 96 4.14 24.53 -12.45
C CYS A 96 3.54 23.64 -13.56
N GLY A 97 2.64 22.72 -13.19
CA GLY A 97 1.90 21.89 -14.13
C GLY A 97 1.09 22.70 -15.14
N CYS A 98 0.31 23.68 -14.68
CA CYS A 98 -0.50 24.55 -15.53
C CYS A 98 0.36 25.38 -16.50
N ARG A 99 1.48 25.94 -16.03
CA ARG A 99 2.43 26.67 -16.88
C ARG A 99 3.05 25.77 -17.94
N LEU A 100 3.49 24.57 -17.57
CA LEU A 100 4.01 23.58 -18.51
C LEU A 100 2.98 23.23 -19.59
N ARG A 101 1.73 23.00 -19.19
CA ARG A 101 0.63 22.75 -20.14
C ARG A 101 0.46 23.90 -21.13
N ALA A 102 0.40 25.14 -20.65
CA ALA A 102 0.20 26.32 -21.48
C ALA A 102 1.34 26.51 -22.49
N VAL A 103 2.60 26.36 -22.04
CA VAL A 103 3.79 26.47 -22.91
C VAL A 103 3.78 25.40 -23.99
N LEU A 104 3.49 24.14 -23.64
CA LEU A 104 3.42 23.04 -24.60
C LEU A 104 2.31 23.25 -25.62
N GLN A 105 1.09 23.57 -25.17
CA GLN A 105 -0.04 23.81 -26.06
C GLN A 105 0.23 24.99 -27.01
N GLY A 106 0.78 26.10 -26.50
CA GLY A 106 1.17 27.25 -27.32
C GLY A 106 2.25 26.91 -28.36
N ALA A 107 3.28 26.18 -27.95
CA ALA A 107 4.37 25.76 -28.86
C ALA A 107 3.86 24.81 -29.95
N ILE A 108 3.01 23.86 -29.60
CA ILE A 108 2.41 22.89 -30.54
C ILE A 108 1.47 23.61 -31.51
N PHE A 109 0.63 24.52 -31.02
CA PHE A 109 -0.29 25.29 -31.87
C PHE A 109 0.48 26.17 -32.86
N LYS A 110 1.51 26.89 -32.40
CA LYS A 110 2.41 27.67 -33.27
C LYS A 110 3.13 26.79 -34.29
N LYS A 111 3.52 25.56 -33.92
CA LYS A 111 4.14 24.62 -34.85
C LYS A 111 3.15 24.19 -35.92
N MET A 112 1.88 23.94 -35.56
CA MET A 112 0.83 23.51 -36.48
C MET A 112 0.51 24.53 -37.56
N THR A 113 0.55 25.83 -37.25
CA THR A 113 0.33 26.90 -38.24
C THR A 113 1.50 27.05 -39.22
N LEU A 114 2.67 26.53 -38.88
CA LEU A 114 3.90 26.60 -39.67
C LEU A 114 4.27 25.27 -40.37
N LEU A 115 3.41 24.26 -40.31
CA LEU A 115 3.65 22.97 -40.98
C LEU A 115 3.49 23.09 -42.50
N SER A 116 4.35 22.40 -43.25
CA SER A 116 4.19 22.26 -44.69
C SER A 116 2.90 21.48 -45.02
N PRO A 117 2.26 21.72 -46.18
CA PRO A 117 1.04 21.01 -46.57
C PRO A 117 1.19 19.48 -46.54
N SER A 118 2.33 18.95 -47.01
CA SER A 118 2.65 17.51 -47.00
C SER A 118 2.78 16.94 -45.59
N ALA A 119 3.38 17.70 -44.66
CA ALA A 119 3.49 17.27 -43.26
C ALA A 119 2.15 17.37 -42.51
N ARG A 120 1.33 18.36 -42.85
CA ARG A 120 -0.02 18.54 -42.29
C ARG A 120 -0.97 17.43 -42.74
N ALA A 121 -0.85 16.95 -43.98
CA ALA A 121 -1.65 15.83 -44.48
C ALA A 121 -1.33 14.49 -43.80
N ALA A 122 -0.09 14.30 -43.33
CA ALA A 122 0.33 13.08 -42.64
C ALA A 122 -0.20 12.96 -41.21
N ILE A 123 -0.64 14.05 -40.59
CA ILE A 123 -1.11 14.09 -39.19
C ILE A 123 -2.63 14.23 -39.20
N SER A 124 -3.34 13.25 -38.62
CA SER A 124 -4.81 13.31 -38.54
C SER A 124 -5.28 14.39 -37.55
N THR A 125 -6.45 14.99 -37.80
CA THR A 125 -7.05 15.97 -36.88
C THR A 125 -7.33 15.38 -35.49
N GLY A 126 -7.67 14.09 -35.43
CA GLY A 126 -7.88 13.37 -34.16
C GLY A 126 -6.60 13.24 -33.33
N GLN A 127 -5.45 12.94 -33.97
CA GLN A 127 -4.15 12.87 -33.29
C GLN A 127 -3.74 14.22 -32.70
N VAL A 128 -3.96 15.33 -33.42
CA VAL A 128 -3.72 16.69 -32.92
C VAL A 128 -4.49 16.97 -31.64
N LEU A 129 -5.79 16.65 -31.63
CA LEU A 129 -6.67 16.85 -30.47
C LEU A 129 -6.23 15.99 -29.29
N SER A 130 -5.79 14.75 -29.54
CA SER A 130 -5.25 13.87 -28.50
C SER A 130 -3.98 14.44 -27.86
N ILE A 131 -3.04 14.96 -28.67
CA ILE A 131 -1.79 15.53 -28.14
C ILE A 131 -2.09 16.75 -27.26
N LEU A 132 -2.92 17.68 -27.76
CA LEU A 132 -3.25 18.93 -27.05
C LEU A 132 -4.12 18.69 -25.81
N GLY A 133 -5.07 17.76 -25.89
CA GLY A 133 -6.04 17.48 -24.84
C GLY A 133 -5.50 16.53 -23.77
N VAL A 134 -4.98 15.37 -24.19
CA VAL A 134 -4.60 14.27 -23.30
C VAL A 134 -3.14 14.36 -22.92
N ASP A 135 -2.22 14.39 -23.89
CA ASP A 135 -0.79 14.21 -23.60
C ASP A 135 -0.19 15.41 -22.85
N CYS A 136 -0.48 16.64 -23.28
CA CYS A 136 -0.06 17.85 -22.57
C CYS A 136 -0.58 17.88 -21.12
N TYR A 137 -1.80 17.41 -20.91
CA TYR A 137 -2.41 17.36 -19.58
C TYR A 137 -1.81 16.26 -18.71
N GLN A 138 -1.58 15.06 -19.26
CA GLN A 138 -0.90 13.98 -18.55
C GLN A 138 0.51 14.38 -18.12
N LEU A 139 1.22 15.10 -18.99
CA LEU A 139 2.57 15.59 -18.71
C LEU A 139 2.56 16.64 -17.58
N ALA A 140 1.64 17.60 -17.64
CA ALA A 140 1.42 18.57 -16.57
C ALA A 140 1.09 17.91 -15.22
N MET A 141 0.17 16.94 -15.23
CA MET A 141 -0.23 16.21 -14.03
C MET A 141 0.87 15.30 -13.48
N SER A 142 1.85 14.91 -14.30
CA SER A 142 2.99 14.12 -13.85
C SER A 142 3.93 14.91 -12.93
N ILE A 143 3.89 16.25 -12.96
CA ILE A 143 4.71 17.10 -12.09
C ILE A 143 4.37 16.88 -10.62
N PHE A 144 3.12 16.59 -10.26
CA PHE A 144 2.73 16.34 -8.85
C PHE A 144 3.47 15.17 -8.22
N ASN A 145 3.76 14.12 -9.00
CA ASN A 145 4.38 12.89 -8.49
C ASN A 145 5.91 12.85 -8.64
N PHE A 146 6.49 13.76 -9.43
CA PHE A 146 7.90 13.74 -9.79
C PHE A 146 8.87 14.14 -8.66
N PRO A 147 8.57 15.12 -7.78
CA PRO A 147 9.50 15.58 -6.73
C PRO A 147 9.81 14.52 -5.67
N TYR A 148 8.81 13.74 -5.27
CA TYR A 148 8.92 12.75 -4.19
C TYR A 148 10.02 11.68 -4.40
N PRO A 149 10.11 10.98 -5.56
CA PRO A 149 11.18 10.00 -5.76
C PRO A 149 12.57 10.63 -5.84
N VAL A 150 12.70 11.83 -6.42
CA VAL A 150 14.00 12.53 -6.52
C VAL A 150 14.50 12.93 -5.14
N CYS A 151 13.64 13.58 -4.35
CA CYS A 151 13.99 13.99 -2.99
C CYS A 151 14.13 12.78 -2.06
N GLY A 152 13.29 11.76 -2.23
CA GLY A 152 13.35 10.50 -1.49
C GLY A 152 14.70 9.81 -1.65
N LEU A 153 15.21 9.67 -2.88
CA LEU A 153 16.55 9.10 -3.11
C LEU A 153 17.66 9.90 -2.43
N LEU A 154 17.51 11.22 -2.34
CA LEU A 154 18.47 12.12 -1.69
C LEU A 154 18.40 12.01 -0.15
N CYS A 155 17.20 11.79 0.39
CA CYS A 155 16.94 11.69 1.82
C CYS A 155 17.10 10.27 2.39
N MET A 156 17.04 9.22 1.56
CA MET A 156 17.17 7.81 1.99
C MET A 156 18.46 7.50 2.76
N PRO A 157 19.66 7.97 2.34
CA PRO A 157 20.89 7.74 3.10
C PRO A 157 20.86 8.37 4.50
N ILE A 158 20.29 9.57 4.61
CA ILE A 158 20.15 10.27 5.90
C ILE A 158 19.24 9.47 6.83
N MET A 159 18.12 8.95 6.30
CA MET A 159 17.19 8.11 7.07
C MET A 159 17.84 6.81 7.53
N LEU A 160 18.60 6.13 6.65
CA LEU A 160 19.32 4.90 7.02
C LEU A 160 20.44 5.17 8.03
N TYR A 161 21.10 6.32 7.96
CA TYR A 161 22.08 6.75 8.95
C TYR A 161 21.45 7.00 10.32
N LEU A 162 20.32 7.73 10.38
CA LEU A 162 19.57 7.95 11.62
C LEU A 162 19.04 6.64 12.22
N LEU A 163 18.69 5.67 11.38
CA LEU A 163 18.31 4.33 11.84
C LEU A 163 19.54 3.57 12.39
N ALA A 164 20.69 3.68 11.72
CA ALA A 164 21.94 3.04 12.14
C ALA A 164 22.43 3.53 13.49
N SER A 165 22.29 4.83 13.77
CA SER A 165 22.73 5.42 15.03
C SER A 165 21.86 5.01 16.22
N ARG A 166 20.60 4.63 16.00
CA ARG A 166 19.64 4.26 17.06
C ARG A 166 19.60 2.76 17.35
N VAL A 167 19.58 1.93 16.31
CA VAL A 167 19.34 0.47 16.44
C VAL A 167 20.62 -0.35 16.16
N GLY A 168 21.68 0.29 15.68
CA GLY A 168 22.92 -0.37 15.27
C GLY A 168 22.99 -0.67 13.76
N ALA A 169 24.15 -1.12 13.28
CA ALA A 169 24.45 -1.21 11.84
C ALA A 169 23.76 -2.35 11.08
N ALA A 170 23.30 -3.41 11.76
CA ALA A 170 22.71 -4.58 11.10
C ALA A 170 21.31 -4.29 10.51
N THR A 171 20.45 -3.61 11.27
CA THR A 171 19.09 -3.23 10.88
C THR A 171 19.02 -2.38 9.58
N PRO A 172 19.79 -1.30 9.41
CA PRO A 172 19.76 -0.49 8.20
C PRO A 172 20.31 -1.24 6.97
N LEU A 173 21.24 -2.20 7.13
CA LEU A 173 21.71 -3.07 6.03
C LEU A 173 20.57 -3.96 5.49
N CYS A 174 19.81 -4.59 6.38
CA CYS A 174 18.63 -5.38 6.01
C CYS A 174 17.53 -4.51 5.37
N CYS A 175 17.25 -3.35 5.96
CA CYS A 175 16.29 -2.39 5.40
C CYS A 175 16.72 -1.86 4.03
N ALA A 176 18.01 -1.56 3.84
CA ALA A 176 18.55 -1.11 2.56
C ALA A 176 18.42 -2.20 1.48
N GLY A 177 18.73 -3.46 1.81
CA GLY A 177 18.54 -4.60 0.91
C GLY A 177 17.07 -4.80 0.51
N TYR A 178 16.16 -4.68 1.47
CA TYR A 178 14.72 -4.77 1.21
C TYR A 178 14.19 -3.60 0.36
N LEU A 179 14.59 -2.36 0.68
CA LEU A 179 14.23 -1.18 -0.11
C LEU A 179 14.77 -1.26 -1.54
N LEU A 180 15.98 -1.79 -1.72
CA LEU A 180 16.55 -2.06 -3.05
C LEU A 180 15.69 -3.07 -3.80
N PHE A 181 15.30 -4.18 -3.17
CA PHE A 181 14.41 -5.17 -3.79
C PHE A 181 13.06 -4.57 -4.22
N VAL A 182 12.44 -3.79 -3.33
CA VAL A 182 11.17 -3.08 -3.59
C VAL A 182 11.33 -2.02 -4.69
N PHE A 183 12.51 -1.40 -4.82
CA PHE A 183 12.82 -0.46 -5.90
C PHE A 183 13.11 -1.13 -7.24
N LEU A 184 13.65 -2.34 -7.24
CA LEU A 184 13.98 -3.10 -8.46
C LEU A 184 12.77 -3.82 -9.06
N LEU A 185 11.86 -4.34 -8.24
CA LEU A 185 10.65 -5.07 -8.68
C LEU A 185 9.77 -4.31 -9.71
N PRO A 186 9.58 -2.98 -9.62
CA PRO A 186 8.82 -2.18 -10.59
C PRO A 186 9.50 -2.03 -11.95
N ILE A 187 10.80 -2.26 -12.07
CA ILE A 187 11.54 -2.07 -13.34
C ILE A 187 11.03 -3.01 -14.44
N PRO A 188 10.98 -4.35 -14.26
CA PRO A 188 10.44 -5.26 -15.28
C PRO A 188 8.95 -5.00 -15.52
N ILE A 189 8.17 -4.70 -14.47
CA ILE A 189 6.74 -4.41 -14.61
C ILE A 189 6.53 -3.14 -15.44
N SER A 190 7.31 -2.09 -15.19
CA SER A 190 7.29 -0.85 -15.97
C SER A 190 7.63 -1.10 -17.43
N ARG A 191 8.64 -1.94 -17.73
CA ARG A 191 8.95 -2.33 -19.12
C ARG A 191 7.76 -3.01 -19.80
N MET A 192 7.09 -3.94 -19.11
CA MET A 192 5.90 -4.61 -19.62
C MET A 192 4.73 -3.63 -19.80
N GLN A 193 4.50 -2.73 -18.84
CA GLN A 193 3.49 -1.68 -18.94
C GLN A 193 3.75 -0.77 -20.14
N ASN A 194 4.99 -0.38 -20.41
CA ASN A 194 5.34 0.44 -21.57
C ASN A 194 5.02 -0.28 -22.88
N PHE A 195 5.36 -1.58 -22.97
CA PHE A 195 5.03 -2.38 -24.14
C PHE A 195 3.51 -2.44 -24.40
N LEU A 196 2.72 -2.70 -23.34
CA LEU A 196 1.27 -2.72 -23.43
C LEU A 196 0.68 -1.35 -23.76
N TRP A 197 1.24 -0.28 -23.20
CA TRP A 197 0.83 1.09 -23.45
C TRP A 197 1.06 1.50 -24.90
N PHE A 198 2.20 1.14 -25.50
CA PHE A 198 2.43 1.36 -26.93
C PHE A 198 1.43 0.62 -27.81
N ARG A 199 1.09 -0.62 -27.44
CA ARG A 199 0.09 -1.42 -28.15
C ARG A 199 -1.30 -0.79 -28.04
N GLN A 200 -1.66 -0.27 -26.87
CA GLN A 200 -2.90 0.48 -26.65
C GLN A 200 -2.94 1.75 -27.51
N MET A 201 -1.87 2.56 -27.51
CA MET A 201 -1.82 3.80 -28.29
C MET A 201 -2.01 3.55 -29.78
N ARG A 202 -1.36 2.53 -30.35
CA ARG A 202 -1.55 2.17 -31.76
C ARG A 202 -2.99 1.77 -32.08
N ALA A 203 -3.61 0.97 -31.20
CA ALA A 203 -5.01 0.56 -31.37
C ALA A 203 -5.98 1.74 -31.24
N ARG A 204 -5.73 2.66 -30.29
CA ARG A 204 -6.51 3.88 -30.09
C ARG A 204 -6.44 4.80 -31.30
N ASP A 205 -5.23 5.05 -31.83
CA ASP A 205 -5.03 5.89 -33.01
C ASP A 205 -5.75 5.33 -34.24
N GLU A 206 -5.68 4.01 -34.45
CA GLU A 206 -6.39 3.34 -35.53
C GLU A 206 -7.92 3.45 -35.38
N ARG A 207 -8.47 3.25 -34.17
CA ARG A 207 -9.90 3.46 -33.89
C ARG A 207 -10.32 4.91 -34.16
N LEU A 208 -9.54 5.88 -33.70
CA LEU A 208 -9.85 7.29 -33.88
C LEU A 208 -9.80 7.71 -35.35
N LYS A 209 -8.83 7.18 -36.12
CA LYS A 209 -8.78 7.35 -37.56
C LYS A 209 -10.05 6.81 -38.22
N GLN A 210 -10.44 5.57 -37.92
CA GLN A 210 -11.67 4.96 -38.45
C GLN A 210 -12.94 5.74 -38.06
N THR A 211 -13.00 6.26 -36.84
CA THR A 211 -14.10 7.12 -36.38
C THR A 211 -14.16 8.42 -37.17
N SER A 212 -13.00 9.04 -37.42
CA SER A 212 -12.88 10.27 -38.22
C SER A 212 -13.28 10.04 -39.68
N ASP A 213 -12.86 8.91 -40.28
CA ASP A 213 -13.19 8.54 -41.65
C ASP A 213 -14.69 8.25 -41.82
N LEU A 214 -15.32 7.62 -40.81
CA LEU A 214 -16.77 7.43 -40.77
C LEU A 214 -17.49 8.78 -40.73
N LEU A 215 -17.08 9.69 -39.85
CA LEU A 215 -17.75 10.98 -39.68
C LEU A 215 -17.55 11.90 -40.89
N SER A 216 -16.44 11.78 -41.62
CA SER A 216 -16.21 12.53 -42.86
C SER A 216 -17.09 12.05 -44.01
N SER A 217 -17.43 10.75 -44.02
CA SER A 217 -18.23 10.09 -45.05
C SER A 217 -19.67 9.77 -44.60
N VAL A 218 -20.14 10.36 -43.50
CA VAL A 218 -21.38 9.96 -42.82
C VAL A 218 -22.62 10.00 -43.72
N ARG A 219 -22.72 10.97 -44.64
CA ARG A 219 -23.86 11.08 -45.58
C ARG A 219 -23.95 9.88 -46.51
N LEU A 220 -22.81 9.38 -47.01
CA LEU A 220 -22.75 8.20 -47.88
C LEU A 220 -23.08 6.94 -47.08
N VAL A 221 -22.51 6.81 -45.88
CA VAL A 221 -22.80 5.68 -44.98
C VAL A 221 -24.29 5.56 -44.70
N LYS A 222 -24.96 6.69 -44.44
CA LYS A 222 -26.41 6.79 -44.25
C LYS A 222 -27.20 6.40 -45.50
N MET A 223 -26.81 6.91 -46.67
CA MET A 223 -27.50 6.66 -47.94
C MET A 223 -27.46 5.19 -48.35
N TYR A 224 -26.35 4.50 -48.09
CA TYR A 224 -26.18 3.07 -48.40
C TYR A 224 -26.56 2.13 -47.25
N ALA A 225 -27.07 2.65 -46.13
CA ALA A 225 -27.38 1.88 -44.92
C ALA A 225 -26.20 1.01 -44.42
N TRP A 226 -24.96 1.50 -44.56
CA TRP A 226 -23.74 0.81 -44.08
C TRP A 226 -23.47 0.99 -42.58
N GLU A 227 -24.43 1.52 -41.83
CA GLU A 227 -24.28 1.87 -40.41
C GLU A 227 -23.85 0.67 -39.57
N ASP A 228 -24.50 -0.48 -39.74
CA ASP A 228 -24.21 -1.68 -38.95
C ASP A 228 -22.83 -2.28 -39.27
N ALA A 229 -22.45 -2.30 -40.55
CA ALA A 229 -21.13 -2.78 -40.96
C ALA A 229 -20.00 -1.91 -40.36
N TYR A 230 -20.19 -0.58 -40.36
CA TYR A 230 -19.24 0.34 -39.72
C TYR A 230 -19.26 0.23 -38.19
N LYS A 231 -20.44 0.05 -37.59
CA LYS A 231 -20.61 -0.15 -36.14
C LYS A 231 -19.81 -1.35 -35.68
N ASP A 232 -19.96 -2.50 -36.34
CA ASP A 232 -19.25 -3.74 -35.99
C ASP A 232 -17.74 -3.62 -36.20
N LYS A 233 -17.30 -2.87 -37.21
CA LYS A 233 -15.89 -2.58 -37.43
C LYS A 233 -15.30 -1.76 -36.28
N LEU A 234 -16.00 -0.71 -35.84
CA LEU A 234 -15.58 0.15 -34.72
C LEU A 234 -15.63 -0.57 -33.37
N LEU A 235 -16.62 -1.45 -33.14
CA LEU A 235 -16.70 -2.28 -31.94
C LEU A 235 -15.53 -3.27 -31.87
N ARG A 236 -15.17 -3.92 -33.00
CA ARG A 236 -13.99 -4.78 -33.07
C ARG A 236 -12.68 -4.02 -32.80
N ALA A 237 -12.54 -2.81 -33.33
CA ALA A 237 -11.39 -1.94 -33.03
C ALA A 237 -11.32 -1.61 -31.52
N ARG A 238 -12.46 -1.35 -30.88
CA ARG A 238 -12.55 -1.09 -29.44
C ARG A 238 -12.16 -2.31 -28.60
N ASP A 239 -12.56 -3.52 -28.99
CA ASP A 239 -12.17 -4.74 -28.25
C ASP A 239 -10.66 -4.98 -28.29
N VAL A 240 -10.01 -4.66 -29.41
CA VAL A 240 -8.54 -4.74 -29.54
C VAL A 240 -7.85 -3.70 -28.66
N GLU A 241 -8.42 -2.50 -28.53
CA GLU A 241 -7.93 -1.42 -27.65
C GLU A 241 -8.07 -1.78 -26.15
N MET A 242 -9.17 -2.42 -25.75
CA MET A 242 -9.46 -2.72 -24.34
C MET A 242 -8.61 -3.83 -23.73
N LYS A 243 -8.12 -4.78 -24.55
CA LYS A 243 -7.25 -5.88 -24.07
C LYS A 243 -5.95 -5.39 -23.40
N PRO A 244 -5.11 -4.56 -24.03
CA PRO A 244 -3.90 -4.05 -23.41
C PRO A 244 -4.21 -3.13 -22.22
N LEU A 245 -5.26 -2.31 -22.29
CA LEU A 245 -5.68 -1.44 -21.18
C LEU A 245 -6.04 -2.24 -19.92
N PHE A 246 -6.76 -3.35 -20.08
CA PHE A 246 -7.09 -4.25 -18.97
C PHE A 246 -5.82 -4.76 -18.26
N TRP A 247 -4.84 -5.23 -19.02
CA TRP A 247 -3.58 -5.71 -18.44
C TRP A 247 -2.77 -4.60 -17.78
N VAL A 248 -2.76 -3.39 -18.33
CA VAL A 248 -2.12 -2.22 -17.67
C VAL A 248 -2.77 -1.97 -16.31
N ASN A 249 -4.11 -1.93 -16.24
CA ASN A 249 -4.84 -1.69 -15.00
C ASN A 249 -4.60 -2.80 -13.96
N VAL A 250 -4.55 -4.07 -14.37
CA VAL A 250 -4.22 -5.21 -13.50
C VAL A 250 -2.79 -5.10 -12.96
N LEU A 251 -1.82 -4.75 -13.81
CA LEU A 251 -0.42 -4.55 -13.39
C LEU A 251 -0.28 -3.38 -12.41
N ASP A 252 -0.98 -2.26 -12.65
CA ASP A 252 -1.05 -1.13 -11.70
C ASP A 252 -1.70 -1.55 -10.37
N GLY A 253 -2.71 -2.41 -10.42
CA GLY A 253 -3.34 -3.01 -9.25
C GLY A 253 -2.38 -3.86 -8.41
N LEU A 254 -1.60 -4.69 -9.08
CA LEU A 254 -0.64 -5.60 -8.47
C LEU A 254 0.55 -4.86 -7.85
N ILE A 255 1.11 -3.87 -8.55
CA ILE A 255 2.20 -3.03 -8.02
C ILE A 255 1.79 -2.34 -6.72
N ASP A 256 0.62 -1.71 -6.71
CA ASP A 256 0.12 -0.98 -5.53
C ASP A 256 -0.17 -1.92 -4.36
N SER A 257 -0.64 -3.14 -4.65
CA SER A 257 -0.86 -4.18 -3.64
C SER A 257 0.47 -4.63 -3.02
N ILE A 258 1.53 -4.79 -3.82
CA ILE A 258 2.87 -5.12 -3.35
C ILE A 258 3.42 -4.00 -2.45
N TYR A 259 3.38 -2.74 -2.90
CA TYR A 259 3.88 -1.62 -2.09
C TYR A 259 3.13 -1.47 -0.76
N SER A 260 1.81 -1.68 -0.78
CA SER A 260 1.01 -1.58 0.43
C SER A 260 1.26 -2.76 1.38
N ALA A 261 1.48 -3.97 0.86
CA ALA A 261 1.87 -5.13 1.67
C ALA A 261 3.26 -4.93 2.31
N SER A 262 4.19 -4.34 1.56
CA SER A 262 5.53 -4.05 2.05
C SER A 262 5.55 -3.17 3.29
N SER A 263 4.72 -2.13 3.37
CA SER A 263 4.63 -1.26 4.54
C SER A 263 4.05 -1.98 5.77
N SER A 264 3.03 -2.82 5.59
CA SER A 264 2.41 -3.60 6.68
C SER A 264 3.36 -4.67 7.23
N VAL A 265 4.03 -5.44 6.36
CA VAL A 265 4.96 -6.48 6.78
C VAL A 265 6.18 -5.88 7.48
N THR A 266 6.74 -4.78 6.98
CA THR A 266 7.89 -4.13 7.63
C THR A 266 7.51 -3.59 9.01
N SER A 267 6.34 -2.97 9.19
CA SER A 267 5.93 -2.47 10.51
C SER A 267 5.71 -3.58 11.55
N LEU A 268 5.10 -4.71 11.15
CA LEU A 268 4.92 -5.88 12.01
C LEU A 268 6.25 -6.55 12.38
N SER A 269 7.12 -6.75 11.38
CA SER A 269 8.44 -7.35 11.60
C SER A 269 9.33 -6.45 12.45
N LEU A 270 9.35 -5.14 12.19
CA LEU A 270 10.14 -4.19 12.96
C LEU A 270 9.66 -4.13 14.41
N ARG A 271 8.34 -4.10 14.65
CA ARG A 271 7.78 -4.13 16.01
C ARG A 271 8.19 -5.39 16.76
N ARG A 272 8.06 -6.57 16.14
CA ARG A 272 8.47 -7.84 16.77
C ARG A 272 9.97 -7.91 17.07
N ILE A 273 10.80 -7.40 16.16
CA ILE A 273 12.25 -7.36 16.35
C ILE A 273 12.62 -6.39 17.46
N VAL A 274 12.02 -5.19 17.49
CA VAL A 274 12.26 -4.20 18.55
C VAL A 274 11.83 -4.78 19.89
N GLU A 275 10.61 -5.31 20.00
CA GLU A 275 10.05 -5.89 21.22
C GLU A 275 10.94 -7.04 21.74
N PHE A 276 11.35 -7.96 20.86
CA PHE A 276 12.28 -9.05 21.18
C PHE A 276 13.67 -8.56 21.60
N CYS A 277 14.22 -7.54 20.95
CA CYS A 277 15.56 -7.03 21.26
C CYS A 277 15.59 -6.17 22.54
N THR A 278 14.45 -5.63 23.00
CA THR A 278 14.35 -4.86 24.25
C THR A 278 13.95 -5.70 25.47
N GLU A 279 13.61 -6.98 25.28
CA GLU A 279 13.26 -7.86 26.40
C GLU A 279 14.50 -8.27 27.21
N GLU A 280 14.36 -8.35 28.53
CA GLU A 280 15.43 -8.82 29.42
C GLU A 280 15.75 -10.29 29.09
N GLU A 281 17.00 -10.57 28.76
CA GLU A 281 17.46 -11.94 28.54
C GLU A 281 17.42 -12.72 29.86
N LYS A 282 16.90 -13.94 29.80
CA LYS A 282 16.95 -14.89 30.92
C LYS A 282 18.42 -15.22 31.19
N GLU A 283 18.91 -14.91 32.38
CA GLU A 283 20.24 -15.35 32.83
C GLU A 283 20.32 -16.88 32.66
N GLU A 284 21.23 -17.35 31.80
CA GLU A 284 21.57 -18.78 31.67
C GLU A 284 22.39 -19.25 32.89
N ASP A 285 21.95 -18.92 34.10
CA ASP A 285 22.67 -19.32 35.30
C ASP A 285 22.20 -20.71 35.78
N GLN A 286 23.08 -21.68 35.53
CA GLN A 286 23.36 -22.85 36.38
C GLN A 286 22.25 -23.90 36.63
N VAL A 287 21.59 -24.42 35.58
CA VAL A 287 20.89 -25.73 35.67
C VAL A 287 21.50 -26.79 34.75
N ARG A 288 22.62 -26.49 34.07
CA ARG A 288 23.41 -27.51 33.34
C ARG A 288 24.43 -28.24 34.20
N SER A 289 24.54 -27.91 35.49
CA SER A 289 25.49 -28.53 36.41
C SER A 289 24.82 -29.46 37.41
N GLU A 290 23.93 -30.38 36.97
CA GLU A 290 23.53 -31.53 37.79
C GLU A 290 22.79 -32.62 36.98
N ASP A 291 23.30 -32.97 35.79
CA ASP A 291 22.86 -34.19 35.06
C ASP A 291 23.23 -35.51 35.77
N MET A 292 23.70 -35.46 37.03
CA MET A 292 24.17 -36.62 37.81
C MET A 292 23.19 -37.16 38.87
N MET A 293 22.00 -36.57 39.08
CA MET A 293 21.07 -37.03 40.15
C MET A 293 19.69 -37.54 39.68
N LEU A 294 19.35 -37.45 38.39
CA LEU A 294 18.04 -37.89 37.90
C LEU A 294 18.09 -39.34 37.42
N LYS A 295 17.46 -40.25 38.18
CA LYS A 295 17.42 -41.68 37.83
C LYS A 295 16.51 -41.97 36.64
N HIS A 296 15.45 -41.20 36.39
CA HIS A 296 14.42 -41.51 35.37
C HIS A 296 13.97 -40.29 34.54
N LYS A 297 13.87 -40.44 33.21
CA LYS A 297 13.33 -39.41 32.30
C LYS A 297 11.82 -39.20 32.59
N GLY A 298 11.40 -37.94 32.71
CA GLY A 298 10.01 -37.55 32.98
C GLY A 298 9.68 -37.34 34.47
N GLU A 299 10.68 -37.30 35.34
CA GLU A 299 10.54 -36.94 36.75
C GLU A 299 10.59 -35.41 36.91
N VAL A 300 9.68 -34.87 37.74
CA VAL A 300 9.63 -33.44 38.12
C VAL A 300 9.70 -33.36 39.64
N LEU A 301 10.72 -32.67 40.15
CA LEU A 301 10.96 -32.47 41.57
C LEU A 301 11.04 -30.96 41.86
N LEU A 302 10.19 -30.50 42.77
CA LEU A 302 10.23 -29.18 43.39
C LEU A 302 10.44 -29.38 44.89
N SER A 303 11.49 -28.79 45.44
CA SER A 303 11.77 -28.82 46.88
C SER A 303 11.80 -27.42 47.48
N ASN A 304 10.76 -27.12 48.28
CA ASN A 304 10.54 -25.88 49.03
C ASN A 304 10.79 -24.63 48.18
N CYS A 305 10.06 -24.54 47.06
CA CYS A 305 10.26 -23.49 46.07
C CYS A 305 9.36 -22.27 46.33
N ASP A 306 9.98 -21.10 46.40
CA ASP A 306 9.30 -19.80 46.37
C ASP A 306 9.40 -19.22 44.95
N PHE A 307 8.27 -18.90 44.32
CA PHE A 307 8.19 -18.38 42.95
C PHE A 307 7.67 -16.95 42.92
N THR A 308 8.33 -16.05 42.19
CA THR A 308 7.85 -14.67 42.01
C THR A 308 7.84 -14.25 40.53
N TRP A 309 6.81 -13.49 40.13
CA TRP A 309 6.72 -12.90 38.78
C TRP A 309 7.63 -11.70 38.58
N THR A 310 7.97 -11.00 39.66
CA THR A 310 8.83 -9.82 39.66
C THR A 310 10.15 -10.12 40.37
N LYS A 311 11.25 -9.54 39.89
CA LYS A 311 12.52 -9.52 40.63
C LYS A 311 12.29 -8.91 42.02
N PRO A 312 12.87 -9.47 43.10
CA PRO A 312 12.73 -8.90 44.43
C PRO A 312 13.42 -7.53 44.46
N THR A 313 12.62 -6.47 44.40
CA THR A 313 13.07 -5.11 44.75
C THR A 313 12.81 -4.91 46.24
N ALA A 314 13.73 -4.23 46.93
CA ALA A 314 13.90 -4.26 48.39
C ALA A 314 12.66 -3.91 49.25
N ASP A 315 11.57 -3.40 48.68
CA ASP A 315 10.44 -2.85 49.45
C ASP A 315 9.03 -3.37 49.06
N LYS A 316 8.89 -4.35 48.17
CA LYS A 316 7.55 -4.95 47.89
C LYS A 316 7.61 -6.48 47.85
N GLY A 317 6.86 -7.12 48.75
CA GLY A 317 6.61 -8.56 48.69
C GLY A 317 6.02 -8.93 47.33
N GLY A 318 6.73 -9.80 46.59
CA GLY A 318 6.29 -10.23 45.27
C GLY A 318 5.01 -11.06 45.38
N VAL A 319 4.10 -10.88 44.42
CA VAL A 319 2.95 -11.79 44.26
C VAL A 319 3.48 -13.10 43.70
N GLY A 320 3.40 -14.16 44.49
CA GLY A 320 4.12 -15.40 44.24
C GLY A 320 3.44 -16.65 44.76
N LEU A 321 4.11 -17.77 44.57
CA LEU A 321 3.81 -19.03 45.25
C LEU A 321 4.85 -19.21 46.35
N ASP A 322 4.39 -19.53 47.56
CA ASP A 322 5.25 -19.72 48.72
C ASP A 322 5.30 -21.21 49.10
N ASP A 323 6.50 -21.71 49.41
CA ASP A 323 6.78 -23.05 49.94
C ASP A 323 6.14 -24.22 49.16
N VAL A 324 6.38 -24.26 47.84
CA VAL A 324 5.85 -25.33 46.98
C VAL A 324 6.80 -26.51 46.93
N SER A 325 6.32 -27.67 47.41
CA SER A 325 6.99 -28.96 47.29
C SER A 325 6.14 -29.97 46.52
N LEU A 326 6.68 -30.50 45.42
CA LEU A 326 5.97 -31.42 44.54
C LEU A 326 6.94 -32.46 43.95
N HIS A 327 6.57 -33.73 44.05
CA HIS A 327 7.29 -34.83 43.40
C HIS A 327 6.35 -35.59 42.47
N VAL A 328 6.63 -35.56 41.16
CA VAL A 328 5.85 -36.25 40.14
C VAL A 328 6.68 -37.40 39.57
N LYS A 329 6.21 -38.62 39.80
CA LYS A 329 6.83 -39.83 39.26
C LYS A 329 6.54 -39.96 37.74
N PRO A 330 7.48 -40.52 36.95
CA PRO A 330 7.25 -40.76 35.52
C PRO A 330 6.00 -41.60 35.27
N GLY A 331 5.16 -41.19 34.31
CA GLY A 331 3.95 -41.92 33.91
C GLY A 331 2.71 -41.68 34.79
N SER A 332 2.77 -40.75 35.74
CA SER A 332 1.61 -40.37 36.56
C SER A 332 0.78 -39.25 35.92
N LEU A 333 -0.55 -39.29 36.12
CA LEU A 333 -1.48 -38.22 35.75
C LEU A 333 -1.80 -37.40 37.00
N VAL A 334 -1.40 -36.14 37.03
CA VAL A 334 -1.58 -35.24 38.18
C VAL A 334 -2.59 -34.13 37.82
N GLY A 335 -3.59 -33.94 38.68
CA GLY A 335 -4.56 -32.85 38.56
C GLY A 335 -4.29 -31.74 39.57
N VAL A 336 -4.29 -30.48 39.12
CA VAL A 336 -4.13 -29.29 39.97
C VAL A 336 -5.47 -28.54 40.02
N VAL A 337 -6.03 -28.34 41.20
CA VAL A 337 -7.37 -27.73 41.40
C VAL A 337 -7.28 -26.60 42.42
N GLY A 338 -8.09 -25.55 42.26
CA GLY A 338 -8.16 -24.43 43.19
C GLY A 338 -8.99 -23.26 42.67
N PHE A 339 -9.31 -22.30 43.53
CA PHE A 339 -10.10 -21.10 43.19
C PHE A 339 -9.45 -20.23 42.09
N VAL A 340 -10.22 -19.45 41.34
CA VAL A 340 -9.67 -18.49 40.37
C VAL A 340 -8.72 -17.52 41.09
N GLY A 341 -7.50 -17.34 40.58
CA GLY A 341 -6.46 -16.55 41.25
C GLY A 341 -5.55 -17.33 42.21
N SER A 342 -5.79 -18.62 42.46
CA SER A 342 -4.98 -19.46 43.37
C SER A 342 -3.58 -19.83 42.86
N GLY A 343 -3.08 -19.20 41.80
CA GLY A 343 -1.73 -19.46 41.26
C GLY A 343 -1.54 -20.76 40.44
N LYS A 344 -2.61 -21.42 39.96
CA LYS A 344 -2.49 -22.66 39.14
C LYS A 344 -1.65 -22.47 37.88
N SER A 345 -1.95 -21.44 37.10
CA SER A 345 -1.18 -21.12 35.89
C SER A 345 0.23 -20.67 36.24
N SER A 346 0.40 -19.98 37.38
CA SER A 346 1.71 -19.61 37.94
C SER A 346 2.55 -20.82 38.28
N LEU A 347 1.97 -21.90 38.83
CA LEU A 347 2.70 -23.14 39.12
C LEU A 347 3.26 -23.78 37.85
N LEU A 348 2.49 -23.78 36.76
CA LEU A 348 2.97 -24.27 35.46
C LEU A 348 4.07 -23.37 34.89
N ALA A 349 3.94 -22.06 35.02
CA ALA A 349 4.97 -21.09 34.64
C ALA A 349 6.27 -21.29 35.45
N GLY A 350 6.17 -21.60 36.74
CA GLY A 350 7.32 -21.96 37.57
C GLY A 350 8.05 -23.23 37.11
N ILE A 351 7.30 -24.26 36.71
CA ILE A 351 7.87 -25.52 36.17
C ILE A 351 8.54 -25.32 34.80
N LEU A 352 7.98 -24.43 33.96
CA LEU A 352 8.57 -24.02 32.67
C LEU A 352 9.81 -23.14 32.87
N GLY A 353 9.95 -22.53 34.05
CA GLY A 353 10.98 -21.56 34.39
C GLY A 353 10.66 -20.14 33.92
N ASP A 354 9.40 -19.82 33.67
CA ASP A 354 8.94 -18.46 33.32
C ASP A 354 8.81 -17.56 34.57
N MET A 355 8.79 -18.15 35.77
CA MET A 355 8.85 -17.42 37.05
C MET A 355 10.25 -17.52 37.67
N HIS A 356 10.66 -16.50 38.41
CA HIS A 356 11.93 -16.52 39.15
C HIS A 356 11.79 -17.39 40.40
N VAL A 357 12.80 -18.23 40.65
CA VAL A 357 12.93 -19.02 41.89
C VAL A 357 13.77 -18.22 42.87
N THR A 358 13.19 -17.79 43.99
CA THR A 358 13.92 -17.03 45.04
C THR A 358 14.52 -17.95 46.10
N LYS A 359 13.87 -19.08 46.38
CA LYS A 359 14.34 -20.15 47.28
C LYS A 359 13.93 -21.52 46.73
N GLY A 360 14.72 -22.54 47.08
CA GLY A 360 14.48 -23.93 46.68
C GLY A 360 15.14 -24.30 45.35
N SER A 361 14.85 -25.51 44.87
CA SER A 361 15.36 -26.02 43.60
C SER A 361 14.27 -26.72 42.79
N VAL A 362 14.28 -26.46 41.48
CA VAL A 362 13.35 -27.07 40.51
C VAL A 362 14.17 -27.93 39.56
N THR A 363 13.83 -29.22 39.48
CA THR A 363 14.52 -30.17 38.61
C THR A 363 13.50 -30.87 37.70
N CYS A 364 13.66 -30.70 36.40
CA CYS A 364 12.78 -31.28 35.37
C CYS A 364 13.61 -32.13 34.40
N ALA A 365 13.35 -33.45 34.37
CA ALA A 365 14.09 -34.37 33.49
C ALA A 365 13.39 -34.57 32.13
N GLY A 366 13.90 -33.94 31.07
CA GLY A 366 13.53 -34.27 29.68
C GLY A 366 12.90 -33.13 28.89
N ARG A 367 12.05 -33.46 27.91
CA ARG A 367 11.38 -32.50 27.02
C ARG A 367 9.99 -32.17 27.56
N ILE A 368 9.70 -30.89 27.72
CA ILE A 368 8.41 -30.39 28.18
C ILE A 368 7.55 -29.98 26.97
N ALA A 369 6.26 -30.29 27.02
CA ALA A 369 5.26 -29.78 26.07
C ALA A 369 4.26 -28.92 26.84
N TYR A 370 3.99 -27.71 26.34
CA TYR A 370 3.13 -26.73 26.99
C TYR A 370 1.95 -26.37 26.10
N VAL A 371 0.78 -26.23 26.73
CA VAL A 371 -0.45 -25.72 26.08
C VAL A 371 -0.89 -24.50 26.88
N PRO A 372 -0.82 -23.29 26.30
CA PRO A 372 -1.21 -22.07 27.00
C PRO A 372 -2.72 -21.97 27.20
N GLN A 373 -3.14 -21.22 28.21
CA GLN A 373 -4.56 -20.96 28.50
C GLN A 373 -5.27 -20.24 27.35
N ILE A 374 -4.57 -19.35 26.66
CA ILE A 374 -5.04 -18.67 25.45
C ILE A 374 -4.27 -19.28 24.27
N ALA A 375 -4.98 -19.98 23.39
CA ALA A 375 -4.39 -20.59 22.21
C ALA A 375 -3.88 -19.52 21.24
N ASN A 376 -2.64 -19.65 20.78
CA ASN A 376 -2.05 -18.77 19.79
C ASN A 376 -1.88 -19.54 18.47
N VAL A 377 -2.53 -19.07 17.40
CA VAL A 377 -2.51 -19.70 16.08
C VAL A 377 -1.69 -18.84 15.14
N HIS A 378 -0.68 -19.43 14.50
CA HIS A 378 0.21 -18.73 13.60
C HIS A 378 -0.38 -18.61 12.20
N ASN A 379 0.10 -17.60 11.45
CA ASN A 379 -0.29 -17.33 10.07
C ASN A 379 0.25 -18.39 9.09
N MET A 380 -0.29 -19.60 9.15
CA MET A 380 0.08 -20.76 8.33
C MET A 380 -1.13 -21.71 8.18
N SER A 381 -1.00 -22.80 7.43
CA SER A 381 -2.08 -23.80 7.34
C SER A 381 -2.41 -24.41 8.70
N VAL A 382 -3.64 -24.89 8.87
CA VAL A 382 -4.05 -25.64 10.09
C VAL A 382 -3.10 -26.81 10.33
N GLN A 383 -2.74 -27.54 9.27
CA GLN A 383 -1.76 -28.63 9.33
C GLN A 383 -0.39 -28.16 9.83
N CYS A 384 0.14 -27.05 9.32
CA CYS A 384 1.44 -26.52 9.77
C CYS A 384 1.39 -26.03 11.22
N ASN A 385 0.26 -25.47 11.66
CA ASN A 385 0.05 -25.10 13.07
C ASN A 385 0.10 -26.33 13.99
N ILE A 386 -0.48 -27.47 13.57
CA ILE A 386 -0.46 -28.73 14.32
C ILE A 386 0.93 -29.39 14.30
N LEU A 387 1.62 -29.38 13.14
CA LEU A 387 2.94 -30.00 12.98
C LEU A 387 4.05 -29.19 13.65
N TYR A 388 3.91 -27.86 13.71
CA TYR A 388 4.80 -26.91 14.38
C TYR A 388 6.29 -27.15 14.03
N GLY A 389 6.58 -27.25 12.73
CA GLY A 389 7.94 -27.46 12.19
C GLY A 389 8.44 -28.91 12.17
N LYS A 390 7.65 -29.90 12.61
CA LYS A 390 7.99 -31.33 12.50
C LYS A 390 7.54 -31.95 11.17
N ARG A 391 8.19 -33.04 10.78
CA ARG A 391 7.81 -33.81 9.57
C ARG A 391 6.45 -34.50 9.75
N MET A 392 5.64 -34.48 8.70
CA MET A 392 4.30 -35.09 8.72
C MET A 392 4.38 -36.62 8.71
N HIS A 393 3.75 -37.24 9.72
CA HIS A 393 3.55 -38.69 9.78
C HIS A 393 2.04 -39.01 9.71
N PRO A 394 1.52 -39.57 8.61
CA PRO A 394 0.08 -39.63 8.35
C PRO A 394 -0.69 -40.45 9.39
N LYS A 395 -0.14 -41.57 9.86
CA LYS A 395 -0.77 -42.42 10.90
C LYS A 395 -0.87 -41.73 12.26
N ASN A 396 0.14 -40.94 12.64
CA ASN A 396 0.15 -40.24 13.92
C ASN A 396 -0.74 -38.99 13.85
N TYR A 397 -0.70 -38.28 12.73
CA TYR A 397 -1.51 -37.09 12.50
C TYR A 397 -3.01 -37.42 12.52
N SER A 398 -3.43 -38.49 11.82
CA SER A 398 -4.84 -38.93 11.84
C SER A 398 -5.27 -39.42 13.23
N ARG A 399 -4.40 -40.13 13.95
CA ARG A 399 -4.66 -40.57 15.33
C ARG A 399 -4.87 -39.37 16.27
N VAL A 400 -4.03 -38.34 16.17
CA VAL A 400 -4.14 -37.12 16.99
C VAL A 400 -5.39 -36.32 16.63
N LEU A 401 -5.69 -36.13 15.34
CA LEU A 401 -6.92 -35.48 14.88
C LEU A 401 -8.18 -36.21 15.37
N GLY A 402 -8.17 -37.54 15.34
CA GLY A 402 -9.27 -38.36 15.85
C GLY A 402 -9.42 -38.25 17.37
N ALA A 403 -8.31 -38.28 18.12
CA ALA A 403 -8.32 -38.13 19.58
C ALA A 403 -8.81 -36.74 20.02
N CYS A 404 -8.47 -35.68 19.27
CA CYS A 404 -8.92 -34.31 19.51
C CYS A 404 -10.31 -34.00 18.92
N GLN A 405 -10.99 -34.99 18.29
CA GLN A 405 -12.28 -34.83 17.61
C GLN A 405 -12.36 -33.75 16.52
N LEU A 406 -11.20 -33.25 16.05
CA LEU A 406 -11.13 -32.13 15.10
C LEU A 406 -11.48 -32.54 13.66
N HIS A 407 -11.74 -33.83 13.41
CA HIS A 407 -11.98 -34.38 12.08
C HIS A 407 -13.22 -33.78 11.42
N GLN A 408 -14.29 -33.53 12.18
CA GLN A 408 -15.51 -32.93 11.66
C GLN A 408 -15.30 -31.45 11.31
N ASP A 409 -14.65 -30.69 12.19
CA ASP A 409 -14.37 -29.26 11.97
C ASP A 409 -13.46 -29.03 10.76
N VAL A 410 -12.39 -29.81 10.64
CA VAL A 410 -11.48 -29.74 9.50
C VAL A 410 -12.20 -30.03 8.18
N ASN A 411 -13.14 -30.98 8.17
CA ASN A 411 -13.93 -31.31 6.99
C ASN A 411 -14.92 -30.20 6.58
N THR A 412 -15.26 -29.27 7.49
CA THR A 412 -16.06 -28.09 7.13
C THR A 412 -15.24 -27.03 6.40
N PHE A 413 -13.91 -27.07 6.48
CA PHE A 413 -13.07 -26.06 5.86
C PHE A 413 -12.97 -26.23 4.33
N PRO A 414 -12.87 -25.14 3.55
CA PRO A 414 -12.89 -25.19 2.08
C PRO A 414 -11.78 -26.04 1.46
N ALA A 415 -10.62 -26.13 2.12
CA ALA A 415 -9.47 -26.92 1.69
C ALA A 415 -9.05 -27.95 2.75
N GLY A 416 -9.95 -28.32 3.66
CA GLY A 416 -9.63 -29.22 4.76
C GLY A 416 -8.54 -28.66 5.68
N ASP A 417 -7.56 -29.49 6.02
CA ASP A 417 -6.43 -29.15 6.91
C ASP A 417 -5.36 -28.27 6.26
N LEU A 418 -5.39 -28.12 4.93
CA LEU A 418 -4.53 -27.21 4.17
C LEU A 418 -5.04 -25.77 4.17
N THR A 419 -6.20 -25.51 4.78
CA THR A 419 -6.76 -24.16 4.84
C THR A 419 -5.79 -23.22 5.55
N GLU A 420 -5.37 -22.17 4.84
CA GLU A 420 -4.48 -21.15 5.39
C GLU A 420 -5.23 -20.26 6.39
N VAL A 421 -4.72 -20.21 7.61
CA VAL A 421 -5.15 -19.27 8.64
C VAL A 421 -4.15 -18.11 8.54
N GLY A 422 -4.51 -16.98 7.90
CA GLY A 422 -3.55 -15.89 7.67
C GLY A 422 -4.05 -14.73 6.78
N GLU A 423 -3.16 -13.76 6.48
CA GLU A 423 -3.46 -12.43 5.90
C GLU A 423 -4.27 -12.45 4.58
N LYS A 424 -5.61 -12.40 4.71
CA LYS A 424 -6.54 -12.22 3.58
C LYS A 424 -6.46 -10.82 2.93
N VAL A 425 -5.76 -9.87 3.52
CA VAL A 425 -5.74 -8.46 3.08
C VAL A 425 -5.07 -8.30 1.71
N PHE A 426 -3.94 -8.97 1.48
CA PHE A 426 -3.24 -8.92 0.18
C PHE A 426 -4.09 -9.53 -0.93
N MET A 427 -4.64 -10.74 -0.71
CA MET A 427 -5.52 -11.39 -1.69
C MET A 427 -6.79 -10.56 -1.97
N CYS A 428 -7.43 -9.98 -0.93
CA CYS A 428 -8.59 -9.11 -1.12
C CYS A 428 -8.28 -7.87 -1.96
N ARG A 429 -7.09 -7.26 -1.80
CA ARG A 429 -6.67 -6.11 -2.61
C ARG A 429 -6.41 -6.47 -4.06
N VAL A 430 -5.72 -7.59 -4.30
CA VAL A 430 -5.47 -8.09 -5.66
C VAL A 430 -6.79 -8.42 -6.34
N LEU A 431 -7.67 -9.16 -5.67
CA LEU A 431 -9.00 -9.51 -6.20
C LEU A 431 -9.85 -8.26 -6.48
N GLY A 432 -9.86 -7.30 -5.56
CA GLY A 432 -10.55 -6.02 -5.73
C GLY A 432 -10.03 -5.22 -6.93
N SER A 433 -8.72 -5.22 -7.16
CA SER A 433 -8.11 -4.54 -8.32
C SER A 433 -8.52 -5.18 -9.65
N ILE A 434 -8.57 -6.51 -9.71
CA ILE A 434 -9.02 -7.25 -10.90
C ILE A 434 -10.51 -6.97 -11.15
N LEU A 435 -11.35 -7.03 -10.11
CA LEU A 435 -12.78 -6.75 -10.22
C LEU A 435 -13.04 -5.34 -10.75
N MET A 436 -12.31 -4.34 -10.22
CA MET A 436 -12.41 -2.96 -10.69
C MET A 436 -11.94 -2.82 -12.15
N ALA A 437 -10.85 -3.50 -12.54
CA ALA A 437 -10.39 -3.48 -13.93
C ALA A 437 -11.43 -4.11 -14.90
N VAL A 438 -12.13 -5.17 -14.48
CA VAL A 438 -13.24 -5.78 -15.25
C VAL A 438 -14.43 -4.84 -15.33
N ALA A 439 -14.84 -4.25 -14.21
CA ALA A 439 -15.96 -3.31 -14.15
C ALA A 439 -15.71 -2.09 -15.06
N MET A 440 -14.51 -1.52 -15.00
CA MET A 440 -14.11 -0.38 -15.82
C MET A 440 -14.15 -0.73 -17.31
N ARG A 441 -13.65 -1.91 -17.70
CA ARG A 441 -13.70 -2.38 -19.08
C ARG A 441 -15.14 -2.53 -19.59
N ARG A 442 -16.05 -3.07 -18.77
CA ARG A 442 -17.47 -3.20 -19.12
C ARG A 442 -18.14 -1.83 -19.28
N LEU A 443 -17.92 -0.93 -18.31
CA LEU A 443 -18.47 0.44 -18.34
C LEU A 443 -18.04 1.18 -19.60
N SER A 444 -16.74 1.20 -19.85
CA SER A 444 -16.13 1.86 -21.01
C SER A 444 -16.60 1.27 -22.35
N GLY A 445 -16.68 -0.06 -22.45
CA GLY A 445 -17.18 -0.74 -23.65
C GLY A 445 -18.67 -0.48 -23.92
N SER A 446 -19.50 -0.48 -22.87
CA SER A 446 -20.92 -0.15 -22.98
C SER A 446 -21.11 1.30 -23.41
N LEU A 447 -20.44 2.25 -22.74
CA LEU A 447 -20.55 3.66 -23.06
C LEU A 447 -20.15 3.96 -24.51
N HIS A 448 -19.05 3.38 -25.00
CA HIS A 448 -18.64 3.53 -26.39
C HIS A 448 -19.68 2.96 -27.36
N ARG A 449 -20.25 1.79 -27.06
CA ARG A 449 -21.30 1.16 -27.87
C ARG A 449 -22.55 2.05 -27.94
N ASP A 450 -23.01 2.56 -26.80
CA ASP A 450 -24.21 3.36 -26.69
C ASP A 450 -24.04 4.71 -27.40
N MET A 451 -22.89 5.37 -27.20
CA MET A 451 -22.51 6.58 -27.94
C MET A 451 -22.48 6.34 -29.44
N LEU A 452 -21.90 5.22 -29.88
CA LEU A 452 -21.80 4.89 -31.30
C LEU A 452 -23.18 4.60 -31.90
N SER A 453 -24.06 3.86 -31.20
CA SER A 453 -25.43 3.64 -31.68
C SER A 453 -26.21 4.94 -31.79
N HIS A 454 -26.11 5.84 -30.80
CA HIS A 454 -26.85 7.10 -30.85
C HIS A 454 -26.34 8.03 -31.96
N VAL A 455 -25.01 8.10 -32.16
CA VAL A 455 -24.44 8.89 -33.25
C VAL A 455 -24.83 8.29 -34.59
N LEU A 456 -24.72 6.97 -34.75
CA LEU A 456 -25.14 6.32 -35.99
C LEU A 456 -26.62 6.51 -36.24
N SER A 457 -27.51 6.33 -35.27
CA SER A 457 -28.96 6.53 -35.48
C SER A 457 -29.39 8.00 -35.66
N SER A 458 -28.49 8.97 -35.45
CA SER A 458 -28.82 10.39 -35.59
C SER A 458 -29.15 10.77 -37.05
N PRO A 459 -30.12 11.68 -37.28
CA PRO A 459 -30.52 12.08 -38.61
C PRO A 459 -29.44 12.94 -39.28
N VAL A 460 -29.35 12.91 -40.62
CA VAL A 460 -28.31 13.65 -41.38
C VAL A 460 -28.19 15.14 -41.02
N PRO A 461 -29.27 15.90 -40.74
CA PRO A 461 -29.18 17.30 -40.30
C PRO A 461 -28.35 17.51 -39.03
N PHE A 462 -28.32 16.53 -38.11
CA PHE A 462 -27.49 16.59 -36.90
C PHE A 462 -26.01 16.79 -37.24
N PHE A 463 -25.52 16.11 -38.28
CA PHE A 463 -24.12 16.22 -38.72
C PHE A 463 -23.83 17.52 -39.48
N GLY A 464 -24.87 18.26 -39.89
CA GLY A 464 -24.74 19.62 -40.44
C GLY A 464 -24.64 20.68 -39.34
N SER A 465 -25.41 20.53 -38.26
CA SER A 465 -25.43 21.48 -37.14
C SER A 465 -24.34 21.23 -36.10
N THR A 466 -23.87 19.99 -35.96
CA THR A 466 -22.79 19.65 -35.03
C THR A 466 -21.44 19.52 -35.74
N PRO A 467 -20.42 20.31 -35.35
CA PRO A 467 -19.10 20.18 -35.94
C PRO A 467 -18.53 18.78 -35.69
N ARG A 468 -18.08 18.10 -36.74
CA ARG A 468 -17.44 16.76 -36.65
C ARG A 468 -16.34 16.68 -35.58
N GLY A 469 -15.59 17.77 -35.37
CA GLY A 469 -14.54 17.85 -34.36
C GLY A 469 -15.07 17.66 -32.93
N ARG A 470 -16.29 18.12 -32.63
CA ARG A 470 -16.91 17.93 -31.31
C ARG A 470 -17.27 16.47 -31.07
N ILE A 471 -17.78 15.77 -32.08
CA ILE A 471 -18.08 14.33 -32.00
C ILE A 471 -16.78 13.54 -31.82
N VAL A 472 -15.76 13.79 -32.65
CA VAL A 472 -14.45 13.16 -32.53
C VAL A 472 -13.84 13.41 -31.14
N ASN A 473 -13.95 14.62 -30.60
CA ASN A 473 -13.44 14.96 -29.27
C ASN A 473 -14.08 14.12 -28.16
N ARG A 474 -15.38 13.83 -28.25
CA ARG A 474 -16.08 12.94 -27.31
C ARG A 474 -15.56 11.50 -27.39
N PHE A 475 -15.33 10.99 -28.60
CA PHE A 475 -14.77 9.66 -28.83
C PHE A 475 -13.26 9.56 -28.56
N SER A 476 -12.55 10.69 -28.42
CA SER A 476 -11.13 10.73 -28.09
C SER A 476 -10.90 11.14 -26.63
N VAL A 477 -10.97 12.43 -26.33
CA VAL A 477 -10.55 13.02 -25.05
C VAL A 477 -11.47 12.60 -23.91
N ASP A 478 -12.78 12.72 -24.09
CA ASP A 478 -13.73 12.44 -23.00
C ASP A 478 -13.74 10.94 -22.66
N LEU A 479 -13.70 10.09 -23.70
CA LEU A 479 -13.59 8.65 -23.54
C LEU A 479 -12.26 8.23 -22.88
N ASP A 480 -11.14 8.85 -23.24
CA ASP A 480 -9.82 8.56 -22.65
C ASP A 480 -9.76 8.95 -21.16
N HIS A 481 -10.42 10.04 -20.78
CA HIS A 481 -10.57 10.41 -19.37
C HIS A 481 -11.32 9.36 -18.57
N ILE A 482 -12.40 8.81 -19.14
CA ILE A 482 -13.13 7.70 -18.53
C ILE A 482 -12.20 6.49 -18.42
N ASP A 483 -11.62 6.04 -19.53
CA ASP A 483 -10.79 4.83 -19.61
C ASP A 483 -9.58 4.82 -18.67
N SER A 484 -8.88 5.94 -18.57
CA SER A 484 -7.59 6.02 -17.88
C SER A 484 -7.68 6.61 -16.48
N ARG A 485 -8.58 7.59 -16.23
CA ARG A 485 -8.65 8.28 -14.93
C ARG A 485 -9.70 7.74 -14.00
N MET A 486 -10.87 7.34 -14.50
CA MET A 486 -11.92 6.82 -13.60
C MET A 486 -11.47 5.55 -12.89
N TYR A 487 -10.68 4.69 -13.55
CA TYR A 487 -10.09 3.52 -12.88
C TYR A 487 -9.24 3.93 -11.67
N LEU A 488 -8.28 4.84 -11.88
CA LEU A 488 -7.34 5.25 -10.84
C LEU A 488 -8.04 5.99 -9.71
N SER A 489 -8.90 6.96 -10.06
CA SER A 489 -9.66 7.75 -9.07
C SER A 489 -10.69 6.89 -8.33
N GLY A 490 -11.39 6.00 -9.02
CA GLY A 490 -12.34 5.07 -8.41
C GLY A 490 -11.67 4.10 -7.45
N LYS A 491 -10.49 3.58 -7.82
CA LYS A 491 -9.66 2.76 -6.93
C LYS A 491 -9.23 3.54 -5.68
N GLN A 492 -8.66 4.72 -5.84
CA GLN A 492 -8.20 5.57 -4.73
C GLN A 492 -9.36 5.95 -3.80
N PHE A 493 -10.52 6.27 -4.36
CA PHE A 493 -11.73 6.58 -3.60
C PHE A 493 -12.13 5.41 -2.72
N ILE A 494 -12.31 4.22 -3.29
CA ILE A 494 -12.71 3.02 -2.55
C ILE A 494 -11.67 2.67 -1.47
N GLN A 495 -10.38 2.72 -1.82
CA GLN A 495 -9.30 2.43 -0.87
C GLN A 495 -9.28 3.43 0.30
N ASN A 496 -9.43 4.72 0.03
CA ASN A 496 -9.46 5.76 1.06
C ASN A 496 -10.71 5.64 1.93
N CYS A 497 -11.87 5.26 1.37
CA CYS A 497 -13.08 4.98 2.16
C CYS A 497 -12.85 3.80 3.12
N PHE A 498 -12.34 2.67 2.64
CA PHE A 498 -12.03 1.53 3.51
C PHE A 498 -11.00 1.87 4.58
N LEU A 499 -9.95 2.60 4.22
CA LEU A 499 -8.90 3.00 5.16
C LEU A 499 -9.42 4.00 6.21
N ALA A 500 -10.29 4.92 5.82
CA ALA A 500 -10.92 5.86 6.74
C ALA A 500 -11.81 5.13 7.76
N VAL A 501 -12.66 4.21 7.30
CA VAL A 501 -13.48 3.37 8.19
C VAL A 501 -12.61 2.56 9.14
N ALA A 502 -11.57 1.90 8.63
CA ALA A 502 -10.64 1.14 9.46
C ALA A 502 -9.94 2.01 10.52
N ARG A 503 -9.47 3.21 10.15
CA ARG A 503 -8.86 4.15 11.10
C ARG A 503 -9.82 4.60 12.18
N VAL A 504 -11.06 4.91 11.83
CA VAL A 504 -12.11 5.30 12.80
C VAL A 504 -12.39 4.15 13.77
N ILE A 505 -12.49 2.91 13.27
CA ILE A 505 -12.70 1.73 14.13
C ILE A 505 -11.54 1.54 15.11
N VAL A 506 -10.30 1.64 14.65
CA VAL A 506 -9.11 1.47 15.50
C VAL A 506 -8.99 2.58 16.54
N ILE A 507 -9.21 3.84 16.15
CA ILE A 507 -9.18 4.97 17.11
C ILE A 507 -10.31 4.81 18.13
N GLY A 508 -11.51 4.44 17.67
CA GLY A 508 -12.66 4.21 18.55
C GLY A 508 -12.46 3.06 19.53
N SER A 509 -11.72 2.00 19.16
CA SER A 509 -11.44 0.88 20.06
C SER A 509 -10.31 1.17 21.05
N GLN A 510 -9.29 1.95 20.66
CA GLN A 510 -8.15 2.25 21.53
C GLN A 510 -8.39 3.45 22.45
N SER A 511 -9.06 4.50 21.97
CA SER A 511 -9.33 5.71 22.76
C SER A 511 -10.64 6.38 22.31
N PRO A 512 -11.79 6.00 22.92
CA PRO A 512 -13.09 6.57 22.60
C PRO A 512 -13.15 8.09 22.82
N PHE A 513 -12.39 8.59 23.81
CA PHE A 513 -12.33 10.02 24.12
C PHE A 513 -11.70 10.84 22.99
N VAL A 514 -10.60 10.35 22.40
CA VAL A 514 -9.94 11.03 21.26
C VAL A 514 -10.88 11.09 20.06
N LEU A 515 -11.66 10.03 19.81
CA LEU A 515 -12.66 10.02 18.75
C LEU A 515 -13.75 11.08 18.99
N ALA A 516 -14.25 11.19 20.22
CA ALA A 516 -15.26 12.19 20.57
C ALA A 516 -14.75 13.63 20.35
N VAL A 517 -13.54 13.94 20.80
CA VAL A 517 -12.91 15.26 20.57
C VAL A 517 -12.71 15.54 19.09
N ALA A 518 -12.21 14.55 18.32
CA ALA A 518 -12.02 14.70 16.88
C ALA A 518 -13.33 15.00 16.14
N VAL A 519 -14.43 14.31 16.50
CA VAL A 519 -15.76 14.57 15.93
C VAL A 519 -16.22 16.00 16.23
N VAL A 520 -16.05 16.47 17.47
CA VAL A 520 -16.40 17.86 17.85
C VAL A 520 -15.58 18.87 17.05
N CYS A 521 -14.26 18.64 16.90
CA CYS A 521 -13.39 19.50 16.10
C CYS A 521 -13.80 19.52 14.62
N ILE A 522 -14.15 18.37 14.04
CA ILE A 522 -14.58 18.28 12.64
C ILE A 522 -15.92 19.00 12.44
N VAL A 523 -16.90 18.79 13.33
CA VAL A 523 -18.19 19.49 13.27
C VAL A 523 -18.00 21.00 13.41
N GLY A 524 -17.13 21.43 14.34
CA GLY A 524 -16.76 22.84 14.49
C GLY A 524 -16.09 23.42 13.24
N LEU A 525 -15.15 22.70 12.64
CA LEU A 525 -14.48 23.12 11.40
C LEU A 525 -15.47 23.23 10.23
N VAL A 526 -16.34 22.23 10.04
CA VAL A 526 -17.36 22.24 8.98
C VAL A 526 -18.34 23.40 9.19
N ALA A 527 -18.79 23.63 10.43
CA ALA A 527 -19.65 24.77 10.74
C ALA A 527 -18.95 26.11 10.42
N LEU A 528 -17.65 26.22 10.68
CA LEU A 528 -16.85 27.40 10.37
C LEU A 528 -16.66 27.59 8.86
N ILE A 529 -16.36 26.51 8.12
CA ILE A 529 -16.27 26.54 6.65
C ILE A 529 -17.60 26.95 6.03
N VAL A 530 -18.72 26.36 6.47
CA VAL A 530 -20.06 26.74 5.97
C VAL A 530 -20.39 28.19 6.28
N ARG A 531 -19.98 28.71 7.44
CA ARG A 531 -20.11 30.13 7.77
C ARG A 531 -19.25 31.02 6.87
N CYS A 532 -18.00 30.65 6.59
CA CYS A 532 -17.14 31.39 5.68
C CYS A 532 -17.69 31.42 4.24
N ILE A 533 -18.15 30.28 3.73
CA ILE A 533 -18.76 30.19 2.39
C ILE A 533 -20.03 31.05 2.31
N LYS A 534 -20.87 31.04 3.36
CA LYS A 534 -22.05 31.91 3.43
C LYS A 534 -21.74 33.39 3.62
N ALA A 535 -20.55 33.75 4.08
CA ALA A 535 -20.14 35.14 4.23
C ALA A 535 -19.58 35.74 2.92
N GLU A 536 -19.14 34.88 1.99
CA GLU A 536 -18.70 35.28 0.64
C GLU A 536 -19.84 35.28 -0.40
N SER A 537 -20.98 34.63 -0.12
CA SER A 537 -22.21 34.65 -0.93
C SER A 537 -23.17 35.74 -0.50
#